data_AF-A0A9D1D5M1-F1
#
_entry.id   AF-A0A9D1D5M1-F1
#
_cell.length_a   1.000
_cell.length_b   1.000
_cell.length_c   1.000
_cell.angle_alpha   90.00
_cell.angle_beta   90.00
_cell.angle_gamma   90.00
#
_symmetry.space_group_name_H-M   'P 1'
#
loop_
_entity.id
_entity.type
_entity.pdbx_description
1 polymer ?
#
loop_
_entity_poly.entity_id
_entity_poly.type
_entity_poly.pdbx_seq_one_letter_code
_entity_poly.pdbx_strand_id
1 'polypeptide(L)'
;MKKSVEQRLLELAEDCLALGKTERPEQQWMEQVYDRFRAENGNLGKAEADQLLFRKMYAAEPAKGSDTLKIRYWRTGRHLPVSREQCRLFGNALQLSEKERRFLLQGYCDRCDRVFESTSQEVVYQERMALLRNLAGEYLDKIHPAMKRQLYHSGADIAHSLRHLYYTDAKGYIRSREGEHAIQVGRHISSLNYMSEFGRQMKLLGEIPRKTMIRHLMIFANPFVNEEWLSRWLMQLGYLGLDENHTQADGSRLDRLLLGYLRLYRECCAGSSPAQCQSWLRQSSRILDEYLEKRKNTSLRLFYFKALKDWE
;
A
#
# COMPACT_ATOMS: atom_id res chain seq x y z
N MET A 1 -18.23 31.03 6.05
CA MET A 1 -18.95 29.96 5.32
C MET A 1 -18.29 28.62 5.62
N LYS A 2 -19.04 27.59 6.00
CA LYS A 2 -18.51 26.23 6.22
C LYS A 2 -18.20 25.62 4.84
N LYS A 3 -16.97 25.14 4.61
CA LYS A 3 -16.60 24.49 3.33
C LYS A 3 -17.44 23.22 3.12
N SER A 4 -17.76 22.91 1.86
CA SER A 4 -18.43 21.63 1.53
C SER A 4 -17.50 20.45 1.81
N VAL A 5 -18.07 19.26 2.04
CA VAL A 5 -17.28 18.04 2.27
C VAL A 5 -16.40 17.71 1.07
N GLU A 6 -16.93 17.88 -0.13
CA GLU A 6 -16.18 17.73 -1.38
C GLU A 6 -14.99 18.68 -1.44
N GLN A 7 -15.19 19.97 -1.14
CA GLN A 7 -14.09 20.94 -1.14
C GLN A 7 -12.99 20.54 -0.14
N ARG A 8 -13.35 20.11 1.07
CA ARG A 8 -12.38 19.62 2.08
C ARG A 8 -11.60 18.41 1.59
N LEU A 9 -12.27 17.49 0.90
CA LEU A 9 -11.65 16.29 0.32
C LEU A 9 -10.64 16.64 -0.79
N LEU A 10 -11.00 17.57 -1.67
CA LEU A 10 -10.12 18.01 -2.77
C LEU A 10 -8.93 18.83 -2.27
N GLU A 11 -9.13 19.69 -1.27
CA GLU A 11 -8.05 20.42 -0.60
C GLU A 11 -7.06 19.46 0.05
N LEU A 12 -7.55 18.44 0.77
CA LEU A 12 -6.70 17.39 1.33
C LEU A 12 -5.87 16.67 0.26
N ALA A 13 -6.46 16.38 -0.91
CA ALA A 13 -5.74 15.76 -2.02
C ALA A 13 -4.65 16.68 -2.57
N GLU A 14 -4.95 17.97 -2.77
CA GLU A 14 -3.98 18.95 -3.27
C GLU A 14 -2.82 19.16 -2.28
N ASP A 15 -3.10 19.24 -0.98
CA ASP A 15 -2.08 19.32 0.07
C ASP A 15 -1.14 18.10 0.02
N CYS A 16 -1.69 16.89 -0.11
CA CYS A 16 -0.90 15.67 -0.21
C CYS A 16 -0.07 15.60 -1.50
N LEU A 17 -0.56 16.15 -2.61
CA LEU A 17 0.19 16.26 -3.87
C LEU A 17 1.33 17.26 -3.76
N ALA A 18 1.13 18.39 -3.11
CA ALA A 18 2.17 19.39 -2.85
C ALA A 18 3.25 18.82 -1.93
N LEU A 19 2.86 18.18 -0.82
CA LEU A 19 3.77 17.52 0.11
C LEU A 19 4.48 16.29 -0.47
N GLY A 20 3.94 15.67 -1.53
CA GLY A 20 4.63 14.60 -2.26
C GLY A 20 5.81 15.09 -3.11
N LYS A 21 5.94 16.40 -3.32
CA LYS A 21 7.06 17.03 -4.05
C LYS A 21 8.17 17.51 -3.11
N THR A 22 7.97 17.46 -1.81
CA THR A 22 8.98 17.82 -0.82
C THR A 22 9.87 16.61 -0.51
N GLU A 23 10.99 16.86 0.15
CA GLU A 23 11.84 15.79 0.67
C GLU A 23 11.05 14.83 1.58
N ARG A 24 11.41 13.54 1.50
CA ARG A 24 10.83 12.49 2.33
C ARG A 24 11.41 12.57 3.75
N PRO A 25 10.61 12.55 4.82
CA PRO A 25 11.13 12.51 6.19
C PRO A 25 12.07 11.33 6.43
N GLU A 26 11.82 10.18 5.78
CA GLU A 26 12.66 9.00 5.87
C GLU A 26 14.03 9.18 5.18
N GLN A 27 14.16 10.15 4.25
CA GLN A 27 15.46 10.54 3.68
C GLN A 27 16.33 11.25 4.70
N GLN A 28 15.77 12.11 5.55
CA GLN A 28 16.51 12.79 6.62
C GLN A 28 17.10 11.77 7.61
N TRP A 29 16.35 10.72 7.92
CA TRP A 29 16.86 9.59 8.71
C TRP A 29 18.02 8.88 8.01
N MET A 30 17.91 8.63 6.70
CA MET A 30 18.97 7.98 5.93
C MET A 30 20.26 8.83 5.89
N GLU A 31 20.14 10.15 5.79
CA GLU A 31 21.28 11.07 5.85
C GLU A 31 22.00 10.98 7.21
N GLN A 32 21.26 10.99 8.31
CA GLN A 32 21.82 10.83 9.66
C GLN A 32 22.54 9.49 9.84
N VAL A 33 21.91 8.40 9.38
CA VAL A 33 22.51 7.05 9.40
C VAL A 33 23.81 7.01 8.60
N TYR A 34 23.81 7.61 7.42
CA TYR A 34 24.96 7.60 6.53
C TYR A 34 26.11 8.45 7.07
N ASP A 35 25.82 9.61 7.65
CA ASP A 35 26.84 10.44 8.29
C ASP A 35 27.42 9.79 9.54
N ARG A 36 26.60 9.08 10.33
CA ARG A 36 27.10 8.25 11.44
C ARG A 36 28.04 7.16 10.92
N PHE A 37 27.63 6.43 9.88
CA PHE A 37 28.48 5.40 9.25
C PHE A 37 29.82 6.00 8.79
N ARG A 38 29.82 7.20 8.20
CA ARG A 38 31.06 7.88 7.79
C ARG A 38 31.96 8.20 8.97
N ALA A 39 31.40 8.75 10.05
CA ALA A 39 32.14 9.10 11.26
C ALA A 39 32.79 7.87 11.89
N GLU A 40 32.04 6.77 12.05
CA GLU A 40 32.50 5.51 12.64
C GLU A 40 33.60 4.81 11.80
N ASN A 41 33.74 5.15 10.52
CA ASN A 41 34.73 4.56 9.63
C ASN A 41 35.88 5.54 9.30
N GLY A 42 36.16 6.51 10.18
CA GLY A 42 37.31 7.42 10.05
C GLY A 42 36.99 8.72 9.32
N ASN A 43 35.76 9.22 9.43
CA ASN A 43 35.29 10.46 8.79
C ASN A 43 35.46 10.47 7.26
N LEU A 44 35.19 9.34 6.62
CA LEU A 44 35.37 9.15 5.17
C LEU A 44 34.67 10.23 4.34
N GLY A 45 35.21 10.55 3.18
CA GLY A 45 34.49 11.29 2.15
C GLY A 45 33.27 10.50 1.64
N LYS A 46 32.27 11.20 1.07
CA LYS A 46 31.04 10.52 0.57
C LYS A 46 31.36 9.46 -0.51
N ALA A 47 32.33 9.72 -1.39
CA ALA A 47 32.73 8.76 -2.42
C ALA A 47 33.40 7.51 -1.83
N GLU A 48 34.29 7.69 -0.85
CA GLU A 48 35.00 6.60 -0.16
C GLU A 48 34.03 5.74 0.66
N ALA A 49 33.07 6.38 1.33
CA ALA A 49 32.01 5.68 2.05
C ALA A 49 31.10 4.88 1.09
N ASP A 50 30.75 5.43 -0.08
CA ASP A 50 30.00 4.70 -1.12
C ASP A 50 30.79 3.45 -1.60
N GLN A 51 32.12 3.55 -1.75
CA GLN A 51 32.98 2.40 -2.10
C GLN A 51 33.09 1.38 -0.96
N LEU A 52 33.20 1.84 0.30
CA LEU A 52 33.23 0.93 1.46
C LEU A 52 31.91 0.16 1.61
N LEU A 53 30.77 0.83 1.41
CA LEU A 53 29.46 0.16 1.39
C LEU A 53 29.39 -0.88 0.28
N PHE A 54 29.88 -0.57 -0.93
CA PHE A 54 29.92 -1.54 -2.02
C PHE A 54 30.71 -2.80 -1.63
N ARG A 55 31.91 -2.63 -1.07
CA ARG A 55 32.75 -3.74 -0.60
C ARG A 55 32.06 -4.57 0.48
N LYS A 56 31.43 -3.92 1.45
CA LYS A 56 30.66 -4.61 2.51
C LYS A 56 29.44 -5.36 1.95
N MET A 57 28.78 -4.85 0.92
CA MET A 57 27.60 -5.47 0.32
C MET A 57 27.95 -6.66 -0.57
N TYR A 58 29.04 -6.57 -1.34
CA TYR A 58 29.32 -7.51 -2.43
C TYR A 58 30.60 -8.32 -2.25
N ALA A 59 31.37 -8.06 -1.18
CA ALA A 59 32.70 -8.66 -0.95
C ALA A 59 33.64 -8.51 -2.16
N ALA A 60 33.53 -7.39 -2.87
CA ALA A 60 34.27 -7.09 -4.09
C ALA A 60 34.61 -5.60 -4.18
N GLU A 61 35.71 -5.26 -4.86
CA GLU A 61 36.09 -3.89 -5.17
C GLU A 61 35.21 -3.33 -6.31
N PRO A 62 34.80 -2.05 -6.27
CA PRO A 62 34.10 -1.42 -7.39
C PRO A 62 35.07 -1.23 -8.56
N ALA A 63 34.74 -1.81 -9.72
CA ALA A 63 35.59 -1.74 -10.90
C ALA A 63 35.40 -0.42 -11.68
N LYS A 64 34.22 0.20 -11.57
CA LYS A 64 33.89 1.46 -12.24
C LYS A 64 32.98 2.32 -11.37
N GLY A 65 32.98 3.64 -11.61
CA GLY A 65 32.19 4.58 -10.82
C GLY A 65 30.69 4.29 -10.78
N SER A 66 30.14 3.66 -11.83
CA SER A 66 28.72 3.26 -11.87
C SER A 66 28.36 2.12 -10.90
N ASP A 67 29.32 1.38 -10.39
CA ASP A 67 29.08 0.29 -9.43
C ASP A 67 28.58 0.83 -8.08
N THR A 68 29.07 2.02 -7.68
CA THR A 68 28.64 2.71 -6.44
C THR A 68 27.44 3.63 -6.64
N LEU A 69 27.02 3.86 -7.90
CA LEU A 69 25.95 4.81 -8.22
C LEU A 69 24.61 4.43 -7.60
N LYS A 70 24.29 3.13 -7.53
CA LYS A 70 23.06 2.65 -6.88
C LYS A 70 23.05 2.96 -5.39
N ILE A 71 24.18 2.76 -4.70
CA ILE A 71 24.34 3.10 -3.27
C ILE A 71 24.13 4.60 -3.06
N ARG A 72 24.75 5.44 -3.89
CA ARG A 72 24.54 6.89 -3.87
C ARG A 72 23.06 7.24 -4.01
N TYR A 73 22.35 6.62 -4.95
CA TYR A 73 20.93 6.86 -5.15
C TYR A 73 20.07 6.38 -3.98
N TRP A 74 20.42 5.26 -3.34
CA TRP A 74 19.72 4.77 -2.17
C TRP A 74 19.90 5.67 -0.96
N ARG A 75 21.11 6.18 -0.69
CA ARG A 75 21.33 7.08 0.45
C ARG A 75 20.78 8.50 0.25
N THR A 76 20.53 8.91 -0.99
CA THR A 76 19.99 10.25 -1.33
C THR A 76 18.49 10.23 -1.63
N GLY A 77 17.80 9.11 -1.39
CA GLY A 77 16.36 9.00 -1.63
C GLY A 77 15.93 8.99 -3.11
N ARG A 78 16.86 9.16 -4.06
CA ARG A 78 16.54 9.23 -5.51
C ARG A 78 15.96 7.92 -6.05
N HIS A 79 16.48 6.80 -5.55
CA HIS A 79 15.91 5.47 -5.79
C HIS A 79 15.96 4.68 -4.50
N LEU A 80 15.19 3.61 -4.42
CA LEU A 80 15.22 2.69 -3.29
C LEU A 80 15.75 1.32 -3.71
N PRO A 81 16.26 0.51 -2.77
CA PRO A 81 16.64 -0.86 -3.09
C PRO A 81 15.43 -1.64 -3.64
N VAL A 82 15.61 -2.26 -4.79
CA VAL A 82 14.50 -2.84 -5.57
C VAL A 82 14.03 -4.17 -5.01
N SER A 83 14.89 -4.88 -4.28
CA SER A 83 14.58 -6.15 -3.63
C SER A 83 14.85 -6.09 -2.12
N ARG A 84 14.19 -6.97 -1.36
CA ARG A 84 14.47 -7.15 0.07
C ARG A 84 15.90 -7.56 0.33
N GLU A 85 16.48 -8.38 -0.55
CA GLU A 85 17.88 -8.76 -0.42
C GLU A 85 18.82 -7.55 -0.54
N GLN A 86 18.51 -6.61 -1.44
CA GLN A 86 19.26 -5.35 -1.51
C GLN A 86 19.02 -4.47 -0.28
N CYS A 87 17.78 -4.29 0.22
CA CYS A 87 17.54 -3.53 1.47
C CYS A 87 18.33 -4.19 2.63
N ARG A 88 18.39 -5.54 2.69
CA ARG A 88 19.13 -6.30 3.73
C ARG A 88 20.64 -6.10 3.63
N LEU A 89 21.24 -6.32 2.46
CA LEU A 89 22.67 -6.12 2.24
C LEU A 89 23.08 -4.67 2.54
N PHE A 90 22.28 -3.71 2.08
CA PHE A 90 22.52 -2.30 2.33
C PHE A 90 22.45 -1.95 3.82
N GLY A 91 21.43 -2.42 4.54
CA GLY A 91 21.30 -2.22 5.98
C GLY A 91 22.42 -2.87 6.78
N ASN A 92 22.86 -4.07 6.39
CA ASN A 92 24.01 -4.73 7.03
C ASN A 92 25.33 -3.99 6.75
N ALA A 93 25.53 -3.51 5.51
CA ALA A 93 26.71 -2.74 5.15
C ALA A 93 26.80 -1.40 5.91
N LEU A 94 25.65 -0.76 6.13
CA LEU A 94 25.49 0.42 6.98
C LEU A 94 25.61 0.13 8.49
N GLN A 95 25.78 -1.14 8.88
CA GLN A 95 25.90 -1.57 10.27
C GLN A 95 24.68 -1.17 11.13
N LEU A 96 23.50 -1.21 10.52
CA LEU A 96 22.27 -0.83 11.20
C LEU A 96 21.92 -1.78 12.34
N SER A 97 21.45 -1.21 13.45
CA SER A 97 20.80 -1.97 14.53
C SER A 97 19.56 -2.73 14.03
N GLU A 98 19.03 -3.66 14.82
CA GLU A 98 17.80 -4.37 14.45
C GLU A 98 16.62 -3.41 14.23
N LYS A 99 16.46 -2.41 15.11
CA LYS A 99 15.41 -1.39 15.00
C LYS A 99 15.56 -0.57 13.72
N GLU A 100 16.78 -0.20 13.36
CA GLU A 100 17.05 0.57 12.15
C GLU A 100 16.88 -0.26 10.87
N ARG A 101 17.26 -1.54 10.88
CA ARG A 101 16.97 -2.45 9.75
C ARG A 101 15.47 -2.62 9.54
N ARG A 102 14.70 -2.68 10.64
CA ARG A 102 13.24 -2.70 10.58
C ARG A 102 12.69 -1.41 9.97
N PHE A 103 13.20 -0.25 10.39
CA PHE A 103 12.80 1.04 9.79
C PHE A 103 13.22 1.16 8.32
N LEU A 104 14.43 0.71 7.94
CA LEU A 104 14.89 0.67 6.55
C LEU A 104 13.91 -0.13 5.69
N LEU A 105 13.46 -1.29 6.17
CA LEU A 105 12.57 -2.17 5.42
C LEU A 105 11.13 -1.63 5.36
N GLN A 106 10.53 -1.32 6.51
CA GLN A 106 9.11 -1.00 6.60
C GLN A 106 8.80 0.49 6.41
N GLY A 107 9.68 1.38 6.87
CA GLY A 107 9.55 2.82 6.68
C GLY A 107 10.16 3.28 5.37
N TYR A 108 11.48 3.18 5.25
CA TYR A 108 12.19 3.74 4.10
C TYR A 108 11.86 3.03 2.78
N CYS A 109 11.86 1.69 2.76
CA CYS A 109 11.52 0.86 1.59
C CYS A 109 9.97 0.64 1.44
N ASP A 110 9.13 1.00 2.43
CA ASP A 110 7.65 0.80 2.46
C ASP A 110 7.19 -0.66 2.26
N ARG A 111 7.89 -1.63 2.86
CA ARG A 111 7.67 -3.08 2.69
C ARG A 111 7.10 -3.75 3.94
N CYS A 112 6.56 -4.96 3.77
CA CYS A 112 6.28 -5.83 4.91
C CYS A 112 7.57 -6.40 5.52
N ASP A 113 7.51 -6.74 6.80
CA ASP A 113 8.60 -7.35 7.55
C ASP A 113 8.98 -8.76 7.05
N ARG A 114 8.00 -9.54 6.56
CA ARG A 114 8.16 -10.93 6.13
C ARG A 114 7.49 -11.18 4.78
N VAL A 115 8.05 -12.15 4.04
CA VAL A 115 7.46 -12.71 2.83
C VAL A 115 7.29 -14.19 3.02
N PHE A 116 6.13 -14.70 2.63
CA PHE A 116 5.78 -16.11 2.75
C PHE A 116 5.78 -16.80 1.40
N GLU A 117 6.03 -18.09 1.43
CA GLU A 117 5.96 -19.00 0.30
C GLU A 117 4.82 -20.00 0.50
N SER A 118 4.43 -20.72 -0.56
CA SER A 118 3.32 -21.68 -0.48
C SER A 118 3.56 -22.81 0.53
N THR A 119 4.83 -23.05 0.88
CA THR A 119 5.30 -24.07 1.82
C THR A 119 5.50 -23.53 3.24
N SER A 120 5.23 -22.24 3.51
CA SER A 120 5.43 -21.65 4.84
C SER A 120 4.56 -22.33 5.90
N GLN A 121 5.20 -22.82 6.95
CA GLN A 121 4.56 -23.45 8.13
C GLN A 121 4.73 -22.62 9.41
N GLU A 122 5.27 -21.41 9.31
CA GLU A 122 5.52 -20.53 10.45
C GLU A 122 4.22 -20.14 11.18
N VAL A 123 4.27 -20.05 12.51
CA VAL A 123 3.13 -19.64 13.35
C VAL A 123 2.60 -18.25 12.92
N VAL A 124 3.51 -17.29 12.71
CA VAL A 124 3.13 -15.92 12.28
C VAL A 124 2.40 -15.92 10.93
N TYR A 125 2.72 -16.85 10.02
CA TYR A 125 2.02 -16.97 8.76
C TYR A 125 0.59 -17.42 8.98
N GLN A 126 0.38 -18.42 9.84
CA GLN A 126 -0.95 -18.91 10.19
C GLN A 126 -1.79 -17.83 10.90
N GLU A 127 -1.20 -17.07 11.82
CA GLU A 127 -1.88 -15.97 12.51
C GLU A 127 -2.34 -14.87 11.54
N ARG A 128 -1.45 -14.44 10.63
CA ARG A 128 -1.78 -13.41 9.62
C ARG A 128 -2.80 -13.91 8.61
N MET A 129 -2.70 -15.18 8.22
CA MET A 129 -3.69 -15.83 7.36
C MET A 129 -5.06 -15.92 8.04
N ALA A 130 -5.11 -16.24 9.34
CA ALA A 130 -6.35 -16.27 10.11
C ALA A 130 -6.98 -14.88 10.18
N LEU A 131 -6.19 -13.83 10.45
CA LEU A 131 -6.66 -12.45 10.41
C LEU A 131 -7.29 -12.10 9.06
N LEU A 132 -6.60 -12.37 7.95
CA LEU A 132 -7.10 -12.03 6.61
C LEU A 132 -8.37 -12.83 6.25
N ARG A 133 -8.44 -14.10 6.65
CA ARG A 133 -9.64 -14.93 6.49
C ARG A 133 -10.82 -14.41 7.30
N ASN A 134 -10.60 -13.98 8.54
CA ASN A 134 -11.65 -13.40 9.37
C ASN A 134 -12.20 -12.11 8.75
N LEU A 135 -11.33 -11.21 8.29
CA LEU A 135 -11.74 -9.98 7.61
C LEU A 135 -12.52 -10.26 6.32
N ALA A 136 -12.07 -11.24 5.53
CA ALA A 136 -12.80 -11.66 4.34
C ALA A 136 -14.16 -12.30 4.68
N GLY A 137 -14.24 -13.07 5.76
CA GLY A 137 -15.49 -13.65 6.27
C GLY A 137 -16.48 -12.56 6.70
N GLU A 138 -16.05 -11.62 7.54
CA GLU A 138 -16.85 -10.48 7.96
C GLU A 138 -17.34 -9.63 6.78
N TYR A 139 -16.49 -9.45 5.75
CA TYR A 139 -16.89 -8.80 4.51
C TYR A 139 -18.03 -9.56 3.80
N LEU A 140 -17.94 -10.89 3.72
CA LEU A 140 -18.96 -11.74 3.10
C LEU A 140 -20.27 -11.79 3.92
N ASP A 141 -20.20 -11.65 5.24
CA ASP A 141 -21.37 -11.64 6.11
C ASP A 141 -22.20 -10.35 5.95
N LYS A 142 -21.59 -9.27 5.45
CA LYS A 142 -22.29 -8.01 5.09
C LYS A 142 -23.08 -8.12 3.78
N ILE A 143 -22.91 -9.19 3.01
CA ILE A 143 -23.56 -9.36 1.71
C ILE A 143 -25.04 -9.66 1.91
N HIS A 144 -25.90 -8.89 1.22
CA HIS A 144 -27.34 -9.06 1.32
C HIS A 144 -27.78 -10.51 1.00
N PRO A 145 -28.65 -11.13 1.82
CA PRO A 145 -29.03 -12.54 1.66
C PRO A 145 -29.59 -12.93 0.30
N ALA A 146 -30.23 -12.00 -0.42
CA ALA A 146 -30.72 -12.23 -1.78
C ALA A 146 -29.57 -12.40 -2.79
N MET A 147 -28.52 -11.59 -2.69
CA MET A 147 -27.32 -11.70 -3.53
C MET A 147 -26.53 -12.95 -3.16
N LYS A 148 -26.45 -13.27 -1.85
CA LYS A 148 -25.86 -14.52 -1.35
C LYS A 148 -26.57 -15.75 -1.94
N ARG A 149 -27.90 -15.75 -1.95
CA ARG A 149 -28.72 -16.82 -2.57
C ARG A 149 -28.46 -16.92 -4.07
N GLN A 150 -28.43 -15.83 -4.82
CA GLN A 150 -28.14 -15.88 -6.26
C GLN A 150 -26.77 -16.53 -6.55
N LEU A 151 -25.74 -16.20 -5.77
CA LEU A 151 -24.42 -16.82 -5.90
C LEU A 151 -24.46 -18.33 -5.59
N TYR A 152 -25.13 -18.75 -4.51
CA TYR A 152 -25.29 -20.17 -4.19
C TYR A 152 -26.08 -20.96 -5.25
N HIS A 153 -27.16 -20.39 -5.82
CA HIS A 153 -27.94 -21.06 -6.87
C HIS A 153 -27.14 -21.21 -8.17
N SER A 154 -26.14 -20.36 -8.41
CA SER A 154 -25.20 -20.49 -9.53
C SER A 154 -24.14 -21.58 -9.33
N GLY A 155 -24.15 -22.30 -8.20
CA GLY A 155 -23.19 -23.36 -7.88
C GLY A 155 -21.79 -22.84 -7.52
N ALA A 156 -21.62 -21.53 -7.37
CA ALA A 156 -20.34 -20.94 -7.00
C ALA A 156 -20.10 -21.05 -5.49
N ASP A 157 -18.94 -21.58 -5.10
CA ASP A 157 -18.44 -21.45 -3.74
C ASP A 157 -18.37 -19.95 -3.38
N ILE A 158 -18.87 -19.56 -2.21
CA ILE A 158 -18.83 -18.17 -1.74
C ILE A 158 -17.38 -17.69 -1.58
N ALA A 159 -16.45 -18.56 -1.20
CA ALA A 159 -15.04 -18.21 -1.17
C ALA A 159 -14.49 -17.96 -2.59
N HIS A 160 -14.99 -18.66 -3.61
CA HIS A 160 -14.69 -18.37 -5.01
C HIS A 160 -15.38 -17.08 -5.51
N SER A 161 -16.57 -16.78 -4.97
CA SER A 161 -17.37 -15.59 -5.25
C SER A 161 -16.82 -14.33 -4.58
N LEU A 162 -15.98 -14.47 -3.54
CA LEU A 162 -15.29 -13.37 -2.87
C LEU A 162 -14.57 -12.46 -3.87
N ARG A 163 -13.84 -13.04 -4.81
CA ARG A 163 -13.11 -12.30 -5.86
C ARG A 163 -14.05 -11.47 -6.74
N HIS A 164 -15.19 -12.03 -7.12
CA HIS A 164 -16.19 -11.35 -7.95
C HIS A 164 -16.83 -10.18 -7.18
N LEU A 165 -17.25 -10.43 -5.94
CA LEU A 165 -17.83 -9.41 -5.07
C LEU A 165 -16.84 -8.29 -4.78
N TYR A 166 -15.62 -8.66 -4.37
CA TYR A 166 -14.53 -7.73 -4.10
C TYR A 166 -14.23 -6.84 -5.31
N TYR A 167 -14.16 -7.42 -6.51
CA TYR A 167 -13.89 -6.66 -7.72
C TYR A 167 -15.03 -5.69 -8.06
N THR A 168 -16.28 -6.13 -7.94
CA THR A 168 -17.45 -5.27 -8.17
C THR A 168 -17.44 -4.08 -7.22
N ASP A 169 -17.15 -4.31 -5.93
CA ASP A 169 -17.03 -3.24 -4.94
C ASP A 169 -15.84 -2.33 -5.22
N ALA A 170 -14.67 -2.89 -5.51
CA ALA A 170 -13.48 -2.17 -5.92
C ALA A 170 -13.76 -1.21 -7.10
N LYS A 171 -14.44 -1.70 -8.14
CA LYS A 171 -14.86 -0.89 -9.29
C LYS A 171 -15.84 0.21 -8.87
N GLY A 172 -16.69 -0.08 -7.89
CA GLY A 172 -17.61 0.88 -7.29
C GLY A 172 -16.92 2.13 -6.72
N TYR A 173 -15.64 2.08 -6.35
CA TYR A 173 -14.91 3.20 -5.75
C TYR A 173 -14.12 4.05 -6.75
N ILE A 174 -13.96 3.62 -8.00
CA ILE A 174 -13.24 4.37 -9.04
C ILE A 174 -14.20 5.03 -10.01
N ARG A 175 -13.75 6.09 -10.69
CA ARG A 175 -14.56 6.71 -11.76
C ARG A 175 -14.76 5.68 -12.87
N SER A 176 -16.02 5.40 -13.22
CA SER A 176 -16.34 4.62 -14.42
C SER A 176 -16.28 5.55 -15.63
N ARG A 177 -15.52 5.19 -16.66
CA ARG A 177 -15.57 5.91 -17.95
C ARG A 177 -16.89 5.59 -18.64
N GLU A 178 -17.51 6.60 -19.27
CA GLU A 178 -18.69 6.39 -20.11
C GLU A 178 -18.35 5.37 -21.21
N GLY A 179 -19.15 4.30 -21.33
CA GLY A 179 -18.91 3.20 -22.29
C GLY A 179 -18.30 1.92 -21.72
N GLU A 180 -17.89 1.87 -20.44
CA GLU A 180 -17.45 0.62 -19.81
C GLU A 180 -18.62 -0.38 -19.65
N HIS A 181 -18.79 -1.26 -20.64
CA HIS A 181 -19.83 -2.29 -20.62
C HIS A 181 -19.61 -3.33 -19.51
N ALA A 182 -20.71 -3.85 -18.95
CA ALA A 182 -20.72 -4.99 -18.02
C ALA A 182 -19.94 -6.22 -18.56
N ILE A 183 -19.78 -6.32 -19.88
CA ILE A 183 -19.00 -7.35 -20.58
C ILE A 183 -17.49 -7.23 -20.27
N GLN A 184 -16.93 -6.02 -20.18
CA GLN A 184 -15.51 -5.81 -19.87
C GLN A 184 -15.19 -6.17 -18.41
N VAL A 185 -16.13 -5.87 -17.50
CA VAL A 185 -16.10 -6.27 -16.08
C VAL A 185 -16.07 -7.80 -15.97
N GLY A 186 -16.96 -8.50 -16.68
CA GLY A 186 -16.99 -9.96 -16.69
C GLY A 186 -15.67 -10.58 -17.18
N ARG A 187 -15.13 -10.08 -18.30
CA ARG A 187 -13.86 -10.55 -18.90
C ARG A 187 -12.65 -10.35 -17.97
N HIS A 188 -12.56 -9.20 -17.30
CA HIS A 188 -11.44 -8.93 -16.39
C HIS A 188 -11.51 -9.79 -15.12
N ILE A 189 -12.69 -9.97 -14.52
CA ILE A 189 -12.83 -10.83 -13.35
C ILE A 189 -12.36 -12.26 -13.69
N SER A 190 -12.69 -12.76 -14.89
CA SER A 190 -12.24 -14.06 -15.39
C SER A 190 -10.79 -14.10 -15.89
N SER A 191 -10.04 -12.99 -15.87
CA SER A 191 -8.65 -13.00 -16.34
C SER A 191 -7.74 -13.79 -15.39
N LEU A 192 -6.91 -14.67 -15.96
CA LEU A 192 -5.98 -15.51 -15.21
C LEU A 192 -4.98 -14.68 -14.39
N ASN A 193 -4.57 -13.51 -14.90
CA ASN A 193 -3.65 -12.60 -14.22
C ASN A 193 -4.27 -12.03 -12.94
N TYR A 194 -5.49 -11.48 -13.02
CA TYR A 194 -6.16 -10.96 -11.83
C TYR A 194 -6.49 -12.08 -10.83
N MET A 195 -6.94 -13.24 -11.32
CA MET A 195 -7.22 -14.40 -10.47
C MET A 195 -5.98 -14.86 -9.69
N SER A 196 -4.85 -14.99 -10.37
CA SER A 196 -3.58 -15.40 -9.74
C SER A 196 -3.06 -14.34 -8.78
N GLU A 197 -3.10 -13.05 -9.14
CA GLU A 197 -2.64 -11.96 -8.26
C GLU A 197 -3.51 -11.82 -7.01
N PHE A 198 -4.84 -11.79 -7.15
CA PHE A 198 -5.74 -11.70 -6.00
C PHE A 198 -5.60 -12.95 -5.11
N GLY A 199 -5.55 -14.14 -5.70
CA GLY A 199 -5.34 -15.39 -4.96
C GLY A 199 -4.01 -15.42 -4.21
N ARG A 200 -2.92 -14.94 -4.83
CA ARG A 200 -1.60 -14.81 -4.21
C ARG A 200 -1.66 -13.86 -3.01
N GLN A 201 -2.30 -12.70 -3.17
CA GLN A 201 -2.43 -11.69 -2.12
C GLN A 201 -3.27 -12.18 -0.94
N MET A 202 -4.40 -12.86 -1.21
CA MET A 202 -5.26 -13.45 -0.18
C MET A 202 -4.61 -14.63 0.56
N LYS A 203 -3.52 -15.19 0.01
CA LYS A 203 -2.67 -16.19 0.66
C LYS A 203 -1.39 -15.59 1.26
N LEU A 204 -1.24 -14.26 1.26
CA LEU A 204 -0.06 -13.56 1.76
C LEU A 204 1.27 -14.01 1.14
N LEU A 205 1.24 -14.55 -0.09
CA LEU A 205 2.41 -15.13 -0.74
C LEU A 205 3.21 -14.05 -1.47
N GLY A 206 4.53 -14.08 -1.37
CA GLY A 206 5.42 -13.12 -2.03
C GLY A 206 5.30 -11.70 -1.47
N GLU A 207 5.95 -10.74 -2.14
CA GLU A 207 5.86 -9.32 -1.75
C GLU A 207 4.48 -8.76 -2.09
N ILE A 208 3.81 -8.16 -1.10
CA ILE A 208 2.55 -7.44 -1.29
C ILE A 208 2.80 -5.97 -0.91
N PRO A 209 2.62 -5.02 -1.84
CA PRO A 209 2.79 -3.60 -1.53
C PRO A 209 1.85 -3.14 -0.41
N ARG A 210 2.34 -2.28 0.50
CA ARG A 210 1.53 -1.77 1.62
C ARG A 210 0.23 -1.12 1.15
N LYS A 211 0.27 -0.30 0.10
CA LYS A 211 -0.93 0.30 -0.52
C LYS A 211 -1.97 -0.74 -0.96
N THR A 212 -1.52 -1.87 -1.50
CA THR A 212 -2.42 -2.97 -1.88
C THR A 212 -3.09 -3.56 -0.65
N MET A 213 -2.35 -3.74 0.44
CA MET A 213 -2.92 -4.22 1.70
C MET A 213 -3.92 -3.22 2.31
N ILE A 214 -3.57 -1.92 2.35
CA ILE A 214 -4.48 -0.85 2.78
C ILE A 214 -5.80 -0.93 2.02
N ARG A 215 -5.75 -1.11 0.70
CA ARG A 215 -6.95 -1.24 -0.14
C ARG A 215 -7.81 -2.44 0.27
N HIS A 216 -7.21 -3.62 0.44
CA HIS A 216 -7.94 -4.82 0.88
C HIS A 216 -8.64 -4.56 2.21
N LEU A 217 -7.93 -4.01 3.18
CA LEU A 217 -8.47 -3.68 4.51
C LEU A 217 -9.61 -2.66 4.42
N MET A 218 -9.46 -1.62 3.60
CA MET A 218 -10.50 -0.61 3.38
C MET A 218 -11.79 -1.22 2.79
N ILE A 219 -11.65 -2.11 1.80
CA ILE A 219 -12.81 -2.77 1.16
C ILE A 219 -13.47 -3.76 2.13
N PHE A 220 -12.69 -4.59 2.83
CA PHE A 220 -13.23 -5.56 3.77
C PHE A 220 -13.91 -4.90 4.98
N ALA A 221 -13.36 -3.79 5.47
CA ALA A 221 -13.89 -3.08 6.62
C ALA A 221 -15.16 -2.27 6.33
N ASN A 222 -15.40 -1.86 5.09
CA ASN A 222 -16.58 -1.08 4.72
C ASN A 222 -17.89 -1.77 5.19
N PRO A 223 -18.89 -1.02 5.73
CA PRO A 223 -18.93 0.42 6.04
C PRO A 223 -18.55 0.76 7.49
N PHE A 224 -17.67 -0.02 8.12
CA PHE A 224 -17.25 0.19 9.51
C PHE A 224 -15.76 0.53 9.62
N VAL A 225 -15.20 1.12 8.56
CA VAL A 225 -13.78 1.44 8.48
C VAL A 225 -13.41 2.61 9.37
N ASN A 226 -12.30 2.49 10.09
CA ASN A 226 -11.71 3.59 10.85
C ASN A 226 -10.18 3.45 10.95
N GLU A 227 -9.54 4.55 11.34
CA GLU A 227 -8.09 4.69 11.45
C GLU A 227 -7.44 3.68 12.41
N GLU A 228 -8.04 3.46 13.58
CA GLU A 228 -7.47 2.63 14.64
C GLU A 228 -7.35 1.17 14.17
N TRP A 229 -8.45 0.59 13.67
CA TRP A 229 -8.45 -0.78 13.17
C TRP A 229 -7.55 -0.93 11.96
N LEU A 230 -7.56 0.03 11.03
CA LEU A 230 -6.73 -0.04 9.83
C LEU A 230 -5.24 -0.04 10.19
N SER A 231 -4.82 0.86 11.10
CA SER A 231 -3.45 0.92 11.59
C SER A 231 -3.06 -0.37 12.33
N ARG A 232 -3.95 -0.89 13.19
CA ARG A 232 -3.72 -2.14 13.92
C ARG A 232 -3.56 -3.35 13.01
N TRP A 233 -4.43 -3.52 12.02
CA TRP A 233 -4.35 -4.63 11.07
C TRP A 233 -3.10 -4.54 10.21
N LEU A 234 -2.68 -3.35 9.77
CA LEU A 234 -1.42 -3.16 9.06
C LEU A 234 -0.23 -3.64 9.89
N MET A 235 -0.17 -3.26 11.17
CA MET A 235 0.90 -3.70 12.08
C MET A 235 0.89 -5.21 12.29
N GLN A 236 -0.28 -5.82 12.50
CA GLN A 236 -0.41 -7.28 12.63
C GLN A 236 0.03 -8.03 11.36
N LEU A 237 -0.23 -7.45 10.19
CA LEU A 237 0.20 -7.97 8.89
C LEU A 237 1.66 -7.66 8.56
N GLY A 238 2.37 -6.97 9.45
CA GLY A 238 3.81 -6.73 9.33
C GLY A 238 4.19 -5.48 8.55
N TYR A 239 3.30 -4.50 8.45
CA TYR A 239 3.58 -3.17 7.89
C TYR A 239 3.69 -2.13 9.00
N LEU A 240 4.14 -0.91 8.67
CA LEU A 240 3.91 0.23 9.55
C LEU A 240 2.42 0.56 9.61
N GLY A 241 1.96 0.94 10.81
CA GLY A 241 0.66 1.56 11.02
C GLY A 241 0.52 2.87 10.24
N LEU A 242 -0.66 3.48 10.27
CA LEU A 242 -0.88 4.75 9.59
C LEU A 242 -0.17 5.89 10.33
N ASP A 243 0.58 6.70 9.61
CA ASP A 243 1.25 7.90 10.13
C ASP A 243 1.17 9.03 9.09
N GLU A 244 0.67 10.21 9.47
CA GLU A 244 0.52 11.35 8.57
C GLU A 244 1.85 11.86 7.98
N ASN A 245 2.98 11.53 8.60
CA ASN A 245 4.31 11.89 8.16
C ASN A 245 4.98 10.81 7.29
N HIS A 246 4.43 9.60 7.23
CA HIS A 246 4.97 8.51 6.41
C HIS A 246 4.86 8.84 4.91
N THR A 247 5.89 8.46 4.17
CA THR A 247 5.88 8.49 2.70
C THR A 247 5.96 7.09 2.13
N GLN A 248 5.20 6.87 1.06
CA GLN A 248 5.38 5.67 0.25
C GLN A 248 6.76 5.65 -0.42
N ALA A 249 7.13 4.50 -0.98
CA ALA A 249 8.38 4.32 -1.72
C ALA A 249 8.61 5.36 -2.86
N ASP A 250 7.53 5.93 -3.42
CA ASP A 250 7.57 6.96 -4.46
C ASP A 250 7.44 8.40 -3.93
N GLY A 251 7.48 8.58 -2.61
CA GLY A 251 7.35 9.87 -1.93
C GLY A 251 5.91 10.33 -1.69
N SER A 252 4.90 9.59 -2.19
CA SER A 252 3.50 10.00 -2.04
C SER A 252 3.01 9.93 -0.58
N ARG A 253 2.09 10.83 -0.23
CA ARG A 253 1.52 11.02 1.11
C ARG A 253 0.20 10.28 1.30
N LEU A 254 0.18 8.98 1.00
CA LEU A 254 -1.05 8.18 1.06
C LEU A 254 -1.65 8.13 2.47
N ASP A 255 -0.83 7.97 3.50
CA ASP A 255 -1.31 7.87 4.88
C ASP A 255 -1.99 9.16 5.34
N ARG A 256 -1.38 10.31 5.06
CA ARG A 256 -1.99 11.63 5.34
C ARG A 256 -3.33 11.80 4.64
N LEU A 257 -3.41 11.44 3.36
CA LEU A 257 -4.65 11.45 2.59
C LEU A 257 -5.70 10.53 3.23
N LEU A 258 -5.30 9.33 3.62
CA LEU A 258 -6.21 8.34 4.17
C LEU A 258 -6.72 8.71 5.56
N LEU A 259 -5.85 9.22 6.43
CA LEU A 259 -6.20 9.71 7.76
C LEU A 259 -7.18 10.87 7.66
N GLY A 260 -6.92 11.85 6.80
CA GLY A 260 -7.86 12.94 6.55
C GLY A 260 -9.19 12.45 5.96
N TYR A 261 -9.15 11.50 5.02
CA TYR A 261 -10.33 10.87 4.43
C TYR A 261 -11.18 10.15 5.49
N LEU A 262 -10.57 9.39 6.39
CA LEU A 262 -11.25 8.66 7.46
C LEU A 262 -11.82 9.59 8.54
N ARG A 263 -11.20 10.75 8.78
CA ARG A 263 -11.77 11.81 9.63
C ARG A 263 -13.05 12.38 9.00
N LEU A 264 -13.02 12.72 7.71
CA LEU A 264 -14.21 13.17 6.97
C LEU A 264 -15.31 12.11 6.95
N TYR A 265 -14.93 10.85 6.74
CA TYR A 265 -15.84 9.71 6.80
C TYR A 265 -16.55 9.66 8.16
N ARG A 266 -15.80 9.66 9.26
CA ARG A 266 -16.35 9.63 10.63
C ARG A 266 -17.32 10.78 10.89
N GLU A 267 -16.96 11.99 10.48
CA GLU A 267 -17.83 13.18 10.64
C GLU A 267 -19.13 13.05 9.84
N CYS A 268 -19.07 12.58 8.59
CA CYS A 268 -20.24 12.48 7.72
C CYS A 268 -21.13 11.27 8.04
N CYS A 269 -20.53 10.21 8.60
CA CYS A 269 -21.21 8.98 8.97
C CYS A 269 -21.76 8.95 10.39
N ALA A 270 -21.45 9.94 11.23
CA ALA A 270 -21.95 10.00 12.59
C ALA A 270 -23.49 9.99 12.60
N GLY A 271 -24.08 8.99 13.27
CA GLY A 271 -25.54 8.80 13.34
C GLY A 271 -26.20 8.32 12.04
N SER A 272 -25.42 8.03 10.99
CA SER A 272 -25.94 7.52 9.72
C SER A 272 -26.05 5.99 9.73
N SER A 273 -26.95 5.47 8.91
CA SER A 273 -27.06 4.02 8.67
C SER A 273 -25.85 3.47 7.90
N PRO A 274 -25.53 2.17 8.03
CA PRO A 274 -24.45 1.52 7.26
C PRO A 274 -24.57 1.72 5.74
N ALA A 275 -25.79 1.70 5.19
CA ALA A 275 -26.03 1.89 3.77
C ALA A 275 -25.70 3.32 3.31
N GLN A 276 -26.03 4.34 4.11
CA GLN A 276 -25.66 5.72 3.83
C GLN A 276 -24.13 5.89 3.86
N CYS A 277 -23.47 5.26 4.84
CA CYS A 277 -22.01 5.29 4.94
C CYS A 277 -21.31 4.62 3.77
N GLN A 278 -21.81 3.46 3.33
CA GLN A 278 -21.31 2.79 2.13
C GLN A 278 -21.48 3.68 0.88
N SER A 279 -22.63 4.36 0.76
CA SER A 279 -22.90 5.26 -0.36
C SER A 279 -21.96 6.46 -0.36
N TRP A 280 -21.75 7.08 0.81
CA TRP A 280 -20.80 8.18 0.97
C TRP A 280 -19.37 7.76 0.60
N LEU A 281 -18.91 6.59 1.08
CA LEU A 281 -17.56 6.10 0.81
C LEU A 281 -17.36 5.86 -0.70
N ARG A 282 -18.35 5.27 -1.37
CA ARG A 282 -18.34 5.09 -2.83
C ARG A 282 -18.29 6.43 -3.57
N GLN A 283 -19.18 7.36 -3.26
CA GLN A 283 -19.27 8.64 -3.96
C GLN A 283 -18.02 9.50 -3.77
N SER A 284 -17.57 9.66 -2.52
CA SER A 284 -16.37 10.45 -2.21
C SER A 284 -15.10 9.82 -2.80
N SER A 285 -14.99 8.48 -2.82
CA SER A 285 -13.86 7.78 -3.47
C SER A 285 -13.81 8.06 -4.97
N ARG A 286 -14.97 8.07 -5.66
CA ARG A 286 -15.04 8.38 -7.10
C ARG A 286 -14.61 9.82 -7.40
N ILE A 287 -15.07 10.77 -6.60
CA ILE A 287 -14.69 12.18 -6.72
C ILE A 287 -13.18 12.33 -6.56
N LEU A 288 -12.60 11.71 -5.52
CA LEU A 288 -11.17 11.75 -5.28
C LEU A 288 -10.38 11.05 -6.40
N ASP A 289 -10.84 9.89 -6.87
CA ASP A 289 -10.22 9.14 -7.97
C ASP A 289 -10.19 9.96 -9.27
N GLU A 290 -11.32 10.58 -9.64
CA GLU A 290 -11.43 11.46 -10.81
C GLU A 290 -10.45 12.64 -10.72
N TYR A 291 -10.39 13.28 -9.55
CA TYR A 291 -9.54 14.44 -9.32
C TYR A 291 -8.05 14.10 -9.46
N LEU A 292 -7.63 12.94 -8.90
CA LEU A 292 -6.27 12.45 -8.98
C LEU A 292 -5.92 11.92 -10.38
N GLU A 293 -6.87 11.32 -11.09
CA GLU A 293 -6.70 10.90 -12.48
C GLU A 293 -6.41 12.10 -13.40
N LYS A 294 -7.19 13.20 -13.29
CA LYS A 294 -6.96 14.44 -14.06
C LYS A 294 -5.56 15.02 -13.84
N ARG A 295 -4.97 14.78 -12.67
CA ARG A 295 -3.61 15.19 -12.30
C ARG A 295 -2.53 14.15 -12.61
N LYS A 296 -2.92 13.04 -13.27
CA LYS A 296 -2.04 11.91 -13.61
C LYS A 296 -1.32 11.30 -12.40
N ASN A 297 -1.90 11.38 -11.20
CA ASN A 297 -1.32 10.81 -9.99
C ASN A 297 -1.93 9.43 -9.72
N THR A 298 -1.18 8.36 -9.95
CA THR A 298 -1.63 6.99 -9.66
C THR A 298 -1.33 6.57 -8.22
N SER A 299 -0.34 7.19 -7.59
CA SER A 299 0.17 6.86 -6.25
C SER A 299 -0.86 7.11 -5.15
N LEU A 300 -1.61 8.20 -5.22
CA LEU A 300 -2.66 8.53 -4.25
C LEU A 300 -4.02 7.90 -4.57
N ARG A 301 -4.21 7.34 -5.78
CA ARG A 301 -5.45 6.64 -6.15
C ARG A 301 -5.53 5.30 -5.41
N LEU A 302 -6.17 5.31 -4.24
CA LEU A 302 -6.21 4.15 -3.34
C LEU A 302 -6.83 2.92 -4.00
N PHE A 303 -8.01 3.06 -4.61
CA PHE A 303 -8.78 1.95 -5.20
C PHE A 303 -8.41 1.65 -6.67
N TYR A 304 -7.44 2.34 -7.25
CA TYR A 304 -7.01 2.11 -8.62
C TYR A 304 -6.18 0.83 -8.76
N PHE A 305 -6.63 -0.11 -9.59
CA PHE A 305 -5.86 -1.31 -9.96
C PHE A 305 -5.25 -1.10 -11.34
N LYS A 306 -3.96 -1.38 -11.49
CA LYS A 306 -3.31 -1.32 -12.81
C LYS A 306 -3.99 -2.27 -13.81
N ALA A 307 -4.42 -3.44 -13.35
CA ALA A 307 -5.17 -4.40 -14.17
C ALA A 307 -6.51 -3.83 -14.70
N LEU A 308 -7.09 -2.82 -14.03
CA LEU A 308 -8.27 -2.10 -14.54
C LEU A 308 -7.95 -1.16 -15.71
N LYS A 309 -6.67 -0.95 -16.04
CA LYS A 309 -6.22 -0.12 -17.16
C LYS A 309 -6.14 -0.86 -18.49
N ASP A 310 -6.06 -2.19 -18.47
CA ASP A 310 -5.65 -3.00 -19.65
C ASP A 310 -6.74 -3.15 -20.72
N TRP A 311 -7.62 -2.16 -20.88
CA TRP A 311 -8.62 -2.09 -21.94
C TRP A 311 -8.73 -0.67 -22.54
N GLU A 312 -7.59 0.02 -22.66
CA GLU A 312 -7.39 1.09 -23.65
C GLU A 312 -6.94 0.48 -24.99
#